data_AF-A0A0M3KI66-F1
#
_entry.id   AF-A0A0M3KI66-F1
#
_cell.length_a   1.000
_cell.length_b   1.000
_cell.length_c   1.000
_cell.angle_alpha   90.00
_cell.angle_beta   90.00
_cell.angle_gamma   90.00
#
_symmetry.space_group_name_H-M   'P 1'
#
loop_
_entity.id
_entity.type
_entity.pdbx_description
1 polymer ?
#
loop_
_entity_poly.entity_id
_entity_poly.type
_entity_poly.pdbx_seq_one_letter_code
_entity_poly.pdbx_strand_id
1 'polypeptide(L)'
;MMMQWGQFIDHDLDFTATAISRNAFATGAICNRTCENINPCFNIQLPEGDPRMLTRPRPKYPCIELERSAAVCGSGETSLIYRQITYREQMNTITSYLDASGIYGSTEEEAYELRDLYPDRGLLRYLLKNHLLLRQYAQKPYLPFELDSPMDCHRNRTVDNPIRCFLAGDYRANEQVGCSHLNLPHVHNFLGNTLFIASIF
;
A
#
# COMPACT_ATOMS: atom_id res chain seq x y z
N MET A 1 -1.39 8.15 19.99
CA MET A 1 -2.02 6.91 19.49
C MET A 1 -3.34 7.16 18.74
N MET A 2 -4.12 8.20 19.04
CA MET A 2 -5.40 8.48 18.34
C MET A 2 -5.27 8.57 16.81
N MET A 3 -4.33 9.37 16.29
CA MET A 3 -4.09 9.49 14.85
C MET A 3 -3.71 8.15 14.20
N GLN A 4 -2.81 7.40 14.84
CA GLN A 4 -2.35 6.11 14.31
C GLN A 4 -3.46 5.07 14.21
N TRP A 5 -4.36 5.05 15.20
CA TRP A 5 -5.51 4.16 15.20
C TRP A 5 -6.52 4.55 14.11
N GLY A 6 -6.75 5.85 13.92
CA GLY A 6 -7.60 6.33 12.82
C GLY A 6 -7.10 5.86 11.46
N GLN A 7 -5.79 5.98 11.22
CA GLN A 7 -5.17 5.47 9.99
C GLN A 7 -5.28 3.95 9.85
N PHE A 8 -5.09 3.19 10.93
CA PHE A 8 -5.24 1.74 10.88
C PHE A 8 -6.67 1.32 10.48
N ILE A 9 -7.68 2.01 11.03
CA ILE A 9 -9.09 1.73 10.72
C ILE A 9 -9.45 2.14 9.28
N ASP A 10 -8.92 3.26 8.78
CA ASP A 10 -9.04 3.66 7.37
C ASP A 10 -8.52 2.55 6.45
N HIS A 11 -7.33 2.01 6.76
CA HIS A 11 -6.72 0.93 6.00
C HIS A 11 -7.45 -0.42 6.10
N ASP A 12 -8.47 -0.53 6.96
CA ASP A 12 -9.32 -1.72 7.10
C ASP A 12 -10.71 -1.52 6.47
N LEU A 13 -11.00 -0.33 5.92
CA LEU A 13 -12.31 0.00 5.38
C LEU A 13 -12.26 0.33 3.90
N ASP A 14 -11.26 1.11 3.48
CA ASP A 14 -11.12 1.49 2.09
C ASP A 14 -9.69 1.58 1.57
N PHE A 15 -9.58 1.24 0.29
CA PHE A 15 -8.43 1.54 -0.54
C PHE A 15 -8.91 1.77 -1.96
N THR A 16 -8.68 2.98 -2.49
CA THR A 16 -8.94 3.28 -3.89
C THR A 16 -7.63 3.31 -4.67
N ALA A 17 -7.40 2.27 -5.48
CA ALA A 17 -6.23 2.21 -6.35
C ALA A 17 -6.21 3.36 -7.37
N THR A 18 -5.01 3.84 -7.72
CA THR A 18 -4.85 4.80 -8.82
C THR A 18 -5.13 4.12 -10.16
N ALA A 19 -5.61 4.88 -11.13
CA ALA A 19 -5.89 4.34 -12.45
C ALA A 19 -4.56 3.91 -13.10
N ILE A 20 -4.40 2.59 -13.28
CA ILE A 20 -3.33 2.07 -14.11
C ILE A 20 -3.53 2.64 -15.49
N SER A 21 -2.52 3.37 -15.94
CA SER A 21 -2.61 4.19 -17.12
C SER A 21 -2.67 3.31 -18.37
N ARG A 22 -3.88 2.88 -18.77
CA ARG A 22 -4.14 2.30 -20.10
C ARG A 22 -3.66 3.24 -21.21
N ASN A 23 -3.66 4.55 -20.94
CA ASN A 23 -3.04 5.55 -21.80
C ASN A 23 -1.52 5.65 -21.66
N ALA A 24 -0.85 5.30 -20.56
CA ALA A 24 0.62 5.26 -20.52
C ALA A 24 1.14 4.16 -21.44
N PHE A 25 0.40 3.06 -21.58
CA PHE A 25 0.72 2.01 -22.55
C PHE A 25 0.47 2.44 -24.01
N ALA A 26 -0.48 3.34 -24.28
CA ALA A 26 -0.83 3.77 -25.64
C ALA A 26 -0.22 5.12 -26.10
N THR A 27 -0.12 6.11 -25.19
CA THR A 27 0.37 7.48 -25.42
C THR A 27 1.64 7.81 -24.63
N GLY A 28 2.08 6.96 -23.70
CA GLY A 28 3.31 7.20 -22.93
C GLY A 28 3.20 8.32 -21.88
N ALA A 29 1.98 8.73 -21.51
CA ALA A 29 1.75 9.74 -20.49
C ALA A 29 2.24 9.27 -19.11
N ILE A 30 3.40 9.77 -18.69
CA ILE A 30 3.93 9.60 -17.33
C ILE A 30 3.60 10.88 -16.55
N CYS A 31 2.77 10.79 -15.52
CA CYS A 31 2.20 11.98 -14.88
C CYS A 31 3.26 12.87 -14.20
N ASN A 32 4.39 12.33 -13.75
CA ASN A 32 5.54 13.14 -13.30
C ASN A 32 6.30 13.92 -14.39
N ARG A 33 5.93 13.78 -15.68
CA ARG A 33 6.61 14.41 -16.83
C ARG A 33 5.73 15.32 -17.67
N THR A 34 4.56 15.69 -17.17
CA THR A 34 3.65 16.61 -17.83
C THR A 34 2.88 17.42 -16.80
N CYS A 35 2.33 18.57 -17.19
CA CYS A 35 1.31 19.26 -16.40
C CYS A 35 -0.01 19.35 -17.19
N GLU A 36 -0.10 18.69 -18.33
CA GLU A 36 -1.33 18.63 -19.11
C GLU A 36 -2.33 17.68 -18.45
N ASN A 37 -3.61 18.03 -18.56
CA ASN A 37 -4.69 17.17 -18.14
C ASN A 37 -4.96 16.12 -19.22
N ILE A 38 -4.25 14.99 -19.12
CA ILE A 38 -4.35 13.87 -20.04
C ILE A 38 -4.68 12.62 -19.24
N ASN A 39 -5.73 11.89 -19.59
CA ASN A 39 -6.16 10.70 -18.84
C ASN A 39 -4.98 9.70 -18.69
N PRO A 40 -4.60 9.25 -17.47
CA PRO A 40 -5.24 9.48 -16.16
C PRO A 40 -4.66 10.63 -15.31
N CYS A 41 -3.68 11.37 -15.81
CA CYS A 41 -3.05 12.50 -15.13
C CYS A 41 -4.02 13.67 -14.92
N PHE A 42 -4.09 14.15 -13.69
CA PHE A 42 -4.85 15.33 -13.29
C PHE A 42 -4.02 16.21 -12.35
N ASN A 43 -2.80 16.53 -12.78
CA ASN A 43 -1.80 17.20 -11.96
C ASN A 43 -2.26 18.55 -11.42
N ILE A 44 -1.88 18.84 -10.18
CA ILE A 44 -2.24 20.07 -9.48
C ILE A 44 -1.26 21.17 -9.91
N GLN A 45 -1.74 22.19 -10.60
CA GLN A 45 -0.89 23.29 -11.05
C GLN A 45 -0.34 24.10 -9.86
N LEU A 46 0.95 24.43 -9.90
CA LEU A 46 1.54 25.33 -8.91
C LEU A 46 1.23 26.79 -9.31
N PRO A 47 0.68 27.60 -8.40
CA PRO A 47 0.51 29.03 -8.66
C PRO A 47 1.87 29.72 -8.78
N GLU A 48 1.93 30.86 -9.48
CA GLU A 48 3.19 31.58 -9.72
C GLU A 48 3.90 32.02 -8.42
N GLY A 49 3.14 32.27 -7.36
CA GLY A 49 3.66 32.64 -6.04
C GLY A 49 3.99 31.46 -5.12
N ASP A 50 3.88 30.21 -5.58
CA ASP A 50 4.21 29.05 -4.75
C ASP A 50 5.71 29.05 -4.38
N PRO A 51 6.09 28.85 -3.10
CA PRO A 51 7.50 28.78 -2.71
C PRO A 51 8.33 27.78 -3.52
N ARG A 52 7.73 26.67 -3.99
CA ARG A 52 8.39 25.68 -4.86
C ARG A 52 8.77 26.26 -6.21
N MET A 53 7.98 27.20 -6.74
CA MET A 53 8.28 27.93 -7.98
C MET A 53 9.44 28.92 -7.81
N LEU A 54 9.72 29.33 -6.58
CA LEU A 54 10.83 30.24 -6.23
C LEU A 54 12.15 29.49 -5.99
N THR A 55 12.11 28.17 -5.77
CA THR A 55 13.32 27.36 -5.63
C THR A 55 14.15 27.33 -6.93
N ARG A 56 15.48 27.20 -6.78
CA ARG A 56 16.44 27.17 -7.90
C ARG A 56 17.15 25.81 -7.93
N PRO A 57 17.20 25.12 -9.09
CA PRO A 57 16.58 25.48 -10.36
C PRO A 57 15.05 25.42 -10.29
N ARG A 58 14.37 26.21 -11.12
CA ARG A 58 12.91 26.15 -11.22
C ARG A 58 12.48 24.73 -11.59
N PRO A 59 11.34 24.24 -11.06
CA PRO A 59 10.83 22.92 -11.41
C PRO A 59 10.55 22.86 -12.91
N LYS A 60 11.03 21.80 -13.57
CA LYS A 60 10.80 21.55 -15.00
C LYS A 60 9.31 21.42 -15.33
N TYR A 61 8.55 20.82 -14.40
CA TYR A 61 7.11 20.65 -14.45
C TYR A 61 6.50 21.39 -13.25
N PRO A 62 5.89 22.57 -13.44
CA PRO A 62 5.37 23.41 -12.36
C PRO A 62 4.01 22.89 -11.85
N CYS A 63 3.93 21.61 -11.52
CA CYS A 63 2.74 20.96 -11.00
C CYS A 63 3.12 19.83 -10.03
N ILE A 64 2.17 19.43 -9.20
CA ILE A 64 2.26 18.25 -8.34
C ILE A 64 1.61 17.10 -9.09
N GLU A 65 2.32 15.99 -9.19
CA GLU A 65 1.82 14.75 -9.79
C GLU A 65 0.55 14.29 -9.06
N LEU A 66 -0.49 14.00 -9.84
CA LEU A 66 -1.73 13.41 -9.37
C LEU A 66 -2.30 12.50 -10.47
N GLU A 67 -2.47 11.23 -10.14
CA GLU A 67 -3.19 10.28 -10.96
C GLU A 67 -4.63 10.17 -10.46
N ARG A 68 -5.59 10.13 -11.38
CA ARG A 68 -6.99 9.89 -11.00
C ARG A 68 -7.15 8.48 -10.47
N SER A 69 -8.03 8.30 -9.48
CA SER A 69 -8.48 6.99 -9.01
C SER A 69 -8.99 6.11 -10.15
N ALA A 70 -8.75 4.80 -10.08
CA ALA A 70 -9.27 3.82 -11.02
C ALA A 70 -10.80 3.87 -11.07
N ALA A 71 -11.36 3.73 -12.27
CA ALA A 71 -12.81 3.59 -12.43
C ALA A 71 -13.21 2.13 -12.42
N VAL A 72 -14.41 1.87 -11.90
CA VAL A 72 -15.11 0.61 -12.15
C VAL A 72 -15.32 0.46 -13.66
N CYS A 73 -15.05 -0.75 -14.18
CA CYS A 73 -15.22 -1.07 -15.59
C CYS A 73 -16.62 -0.68 -16.10
N GLY A 74 -16.68 0.14 -17.16
CA GLY A 74 -17.95 0.58 -17.74
C GLY A 74 -18.57 1.83 -17.13
N SER A 75 -17.91 2.46 -16.15
CA SER A 75 -18.32 3.73 -15.56
C SER A 75 -17.56 4.90 -16.19
N GLY A 76 -18.23 6.04 -16.38
CA GLY A 76 -17.60 7.28 -16.83
C GLY A 76 -17.14 7.34 -18.30
N GLU A 77 -17.38 6.29 -19.10
CA GLU A 77 -17.07 6.25 -20.53
C GLU A 77 -18.21 5.58 -21.31
N THR A 78 -18.48 6.05 -22.54
CA THR A 78 -19.33 5.33 -23.50
C THR A 78 -18.61 4.05 -23.93
N SER A 79 -19.03 2.91 -23.41
CA SER A 79 -18.53 1.61 -23.88
C SER A 79 -19.57 0.90 -24.75
N LEU A 80 -19.10 0.20 -25.79
CA LEU A 80 -19.92 -0.66 -26.66
C LEU A 80 -20.70 -1.72 -25.87
N ILE A 81 -20.20 -2.10 -24.69
CA ILE A 81 -20.82 -3.09 -23.80
C ILE A 81 -22.03 -2.49 -23.08
N TYR A 82 -21.91 -1.24 -22.62
CA TYR A 82 -22.91 -0.64 -21.73
C TYR A 82 -23.96 0.21 -22.44
N ARG A 83 -23.74 0.57 -23.73
CA ARG A 83 -24.67 1.31 -24.63
C ARG A 83 -25.29 2.61 -24.08
N GLN A 84 -24.95 3.00 -22.87
CA GLN A 84 -25.37 4.21 -22.18
C GLN A 84 -24.19 4.78 -21.39
N ILE A 85 -24.19 6.10 -21.21
CA ILE A 85 -23.23 6.79 -20.37
C ILE A 85 -23.69 6.67 -18.93
N THR A 86 -22.83 6.16 -18.06
CA THR A 86 -23.04 6.10 -16.61
C THR A 86 -22.04 7.02 -15.91
N TYR A 87 -22.39 7.47 -14.70
CA TYR A 87 -21.46 8.23 -13.86
C TYR A 87 -20.20 7.40 -13.55
N ARG A 88 -19.06 8.08 -13.39
CA ARG A 88 -17.79 7.42 -13.06
C ARG A 88 -17.78 7.03 -11.59
N GLU A 89 -17.67 5.74 -11.32
CA GLU A 89 -17.57 5.20 -9.95
C GLU A 89 -16.14 4.70 -9.69
N GLN A 90 -15.68 4.81 -8.44
CA GLN A 90 -14.38 4.31 -8.00
C GLN A 90 -14.54 2.95 -7.32
N MET A 91 -13.47 2.16 -7.32
CA MET A 91 -13.47 0.84 -6.71
C MET A 91 -12.73 0.89 -5.37
N ASN A 92 -13.38 0.37 -4.32
CA ASN A 92 -12.68 -0.07 -3.13
C ASN A 92 -12.07 -1.45 -3.41
N THR A 93 -10.75 -1.59 -3.27
CA THR A 93 -10.04 -2.84 -3.56
C THR A 93 -9.82 -3.72 -2.33
N ILE A 94 -10.27 -3.27 -1.15
CA ILE A 94 -10.24 -4.06 0.09
C ILE A 94 -11.65 -4.34 0.59
N THR A 95 -11.77 -5.20 1.61
CA THR A 95 -13.05 -5.49 2.25
C THR A 95 -13.60 -4.23 2.93
N SER A 96 -14.93 -4.10 2.99
CA SER A 96 -15.60 -2.93 3.59
C SER A 96 -15.88 -3.09 5.08
N TYR A 97 -15.48 -4.22 5.68
CA TYR A 97 -15.80 -4.57 7.06
C TYR A 97 -14.59 -4.29 7.95
N LEU A 98 -14.83 -4.00 9.23
CA LEU A 98 -13.77 -4.00 10.23
C LEU A 98 -13.42 -5.44 10.60
N ASP A 99 -12.63 -6.09 9.74
CA ASP A 99 -12.25 -7.50 9.82
C ASP A 99 -10.74 -7.72 9.96
N ALA A 100 -9.97 -6.64 10.09
CA ALA A 100 -8.52 -6.63 10.14
C ALA A 100 -7.84 -7.15 8.86
N SER A 101 -8.47 -6.94 7.70
CA SER A 101 -7.87 -7.10 6.37
C SER A 101 -6.51 -6.41 6.23
N GLY A 102 -6.26 -5.29 6.91
CA GLY A 102 -4.93 -4.66 6.95
C GLY A 102 -3.82 -5.55 7.56
N ILE A 103 -4.19 -6.59 8.30
CA ILE A 103 -3.29 -7.63 8.82
C ILE A 103 -3.31 -8.88 7.94
N TYR A 104 -4.50 -9.29 7.48
CA TYR A 104 -4.73 -10.60 6.90
C TYR A 104 -4.81 -10.64 5.37
N GLY A 105 -4.83 -9.49 4.70
CA GLY A 105 -5.10 -9.37 3.27
C GLY A 105 -6.59 -9.28 2.97
N SER A 106 -6.93 -8.79 1.78
CA SER A 106 -8.29 -8.73 1.26
C SER A 106 -8.57 -9.78 0.18
N THR A 107 -7.53 -10.49 -0.26
CA THR A 107 -7.58 -11.59 -1.22
C THR A 107 -7.06 -12.89 -0.62
N GLU A 108 -7.40 -14.02 -1.23
CA GLU A 108 -6.93 -15.33 -0.77
C GLU A 108 -5.42 -15.47 -0.98
N GLU A 109 -4.91 -14.90 -2.06
CA GLU A 109 -3.49 -14.88 -2.41
C GLU A 109 -2.68 -14.11 -1.37
N GLU A 110 -3.07 -12.88 -1.02
CA GLU A 110 -2.41 -12.09 0.03
C GLU A 110 -2.45 -12.82 1.38
N ALA A 111 -3.63 -13.37 1.75
CA ALA A 111 -3.78 -14.09 3.00
C ALA A 111 -2.89 -15.34 3.06
N TYR A 112 -2.75 -16.06 1.95
CA TYR A 112 -1.86 -17.21 1.83
C TYR A 112 -0.40 -16.80 1.95
N GLU A 113 0.01 -15.71 1.29
CA GLU A 113 1.38 -15.18 1.35
C GLU A 113 1.76 -14.69 2.74
N LEU A 114 0.82 -14.20 3.53
CA LEU A 114 1.05 -13.71 4.90
C LEU A 114 1.14 -14.82 5.95
N ARG A 115 0.63 -16.02 5.67
CA ARG A 115 0.57 -17.14 6.62
C ARG A 115 1.84 -17.97 6.66
N ASP A 116 2.21 -18.41 7.86
CA ASP A 116 3.18 -19.49 8.05
C ASP A 116 2.45 -20.81 7.78
N LEU A 117 2.79 -21.44 6.66
CA LEU A 117 2.14 -22.66 6.18
C LEU A 117 2.70 -23.93 6.84
N TYR A 118 3.57 -23.77 7.84
CA TYR A 118 3.98 -24.92 8.64
C TYR A 118 2.76 -25.52 9.34
N PRO A 119 2.54 -26.85 9.24
CA PRO A 119 1.32 -27.48 9.71
C PRO A 119 1.06 -27.21 11.20
N ASP A 120 -0.23 -27.07 11.53
CA ASP A 120 -0.80 -27.01 12.88
C ASP A 120 -0.36 -25.85 13.78
N ARG A 121 0.29 -24.80 13.24
CA ARG A 121 0.69 -23.63 14.05
C ARG A 121 -0.27 -22.46 13.97
N GLY A 122 -0.90 -22.26 12.80
CA GLY A 122 -1.84 -21.16 12.56
C GLY A 122 -1.24 -19.78 12.81
N LEU A 123 0.01 -19.56 12.37
CA LEU A 123 0.74 -18.29 12.58
C LEU A 123 0.80 -17.46 11.30
N LEU A 124 1.04 -16.16 11.46
CA LEU A 124 1.52 -15.28 10.39
C LEU A 124 3.04 -15.40 10.25
N ARG A 125 3.55 -15.21 9.03
CA ARG A 125 4.98 -15.12 8.74
C ARG A 125 5.59 -13.94 9.50
N TYR A 126 6.85 -14.11 9.88
CA TYR A 126 7.60 -13.08 10.58
C TYR A 126 9.10 -13.23 10.33
N LEU A 127 9.85 -12.14 10.46
CA LEU A 127 11.31 -12.16 10.44
C LEU A 127 11.85 -12.54 11.81
N LEU A 128 12.72 -13.55 11.84
CA LEU A 128 13.42 -14.00 13.03
C LEU A 128 14.41 -12.93 13.54
N LYS A 129 14.55 -12.86 14.87
CA LYS A 129 15.44 -11.91 15.58
C LYS A 129 16.92 -12.00 15.15
N ASN A 130 17.33 -13.15 14.61
CA ASN A 130 18.69 -13.41 14.16
C ASN A 130 18.95 -12.98 12.71
N HIS A 131 18.00 -12.31 12.06
CA HIS A 131 18.25 -11.73 10.75
C HIS A 131 19.43 -10.75 10.85
N LEU A 132 20.44 -10.95 9.99
CA LEU A 132 21.75 -10.28 10.05
C LEU A 132 21.65 -8.75 10.17
N LEU A 133 20.57 -8.17 9.62
CA LEU A 133 20.31 -6.73 9.60
C LEU A 133 19.64 -6.16 10.87
N LEU A 134 19.04 -7.00 11.73
CA LEU A 134 18.18 -6.57 12.85
C LEU A 134 18.61 -7.13 14.21
N ARG A 135 19.71 -7.90 14.24
CA ARG A 135 20.24 -8.63 15.40
C ARG A 135 20.47 -7.77 16.65
N GLN A 136 20.72 -6.48 16.48
CA GLN A 136 21.06 -5.56 17.58
C GLN A 136 19.84 -4.84 18.19
N TYR A 137 18.66 -4.91 17.53
CA TYR A 137 17.50 -4.07 17.88
C TYR A 137 16.22 -4.86 18.22
N ALA A 138 16.17 -6.17 17.97
CA ALA A 138 14.93 -6.94 18.00
C ALA A 138 14.68 -7.69 19.33
N GLN A 139 13.77 -7.21 20.18
CA GLN A 139 13.19 -8.02 21.27
C GLN A 139 11.98 -8.86 20.81
N LYS A 140 11.33 -8.45 19.72
CA LYS A 140 10.17 -9.10 19.09
C LYS A 140 10.47 -9.35 17.60
N PRO A 141 9.82 -10.34 16.97
CA PRO A 141 9.98 -10.56 15.53
C PRO A 141 9.44 -9.36 14.73
N TYR A 142 9.89 -9.17 13.48
CA TYR A 142 9.35 -8.12 12.59
C TYR A 142 8.39 -8.72 11.56
N LEU A 143 7.63 -7.87 10.87
CA LEU A 143 6.90 -8.27 9.67
C LEU A 143 7.88 -8.84 8.62
N PRO A 144 7.44 -9.80 7.77
CA PRO A 144 8.22 -10.29 6.63
C PRO A 144 8.60 -9.14 5.68
N PHE A 145 9.65 -9.31 4.88
CA PHE A 145 9.96 -8.38 3.81
C PHE A 145 9.14 -8.70 2.56
N GLU A 146 8.69 -7.65 1.90
CA GLU A 146 8.15 -7.67 0.54
C GLU A 146 9.29 -7.93 -0.46
N LEU A 147 9.06 -8.84 -1.41
CA LEU A 147 10.07 -9.30 -2.37
C LEU A 147 9.71 -8.97 -3.82
N ASP A 148 8.41 -9.01 -4.14
CA ASP A 148 7.92 -9.07 -5.52
C ASP A 148 7.14 -7.80 -5.92
N SER A 149 6.68 -7.01 -4.95
CA SER A 149 5.98 -5.75 -5.20
C SER A 149 6.92 -4.56 -5.44
N PRO A 150 6.56 -3.59 -6.33
CA PRO A 150 7.33 -2.37 -6.58
C PRO A 150 7.25 -1.33 -5.43
N MET A 151 7.01 -1.76 -4.20
CA MET A 151 6.94 -0.90 -3.02
C MET A 151 8.27 -0.18 -2.79
N ASP A 152 8.23 1.16 -2.75
CA ASP A 152 9.43 2.00 -2.56
C ASP A 152 9.49 2.52 -1.12
N CYS A 153 10.27 1.84 -0.28
CA CYS A 153 10.67 2.31 1.06
C CYS A 153 12.13 2.78 1.09
N HIS A 154 12.75 2.98 -0.08
CA HIS A 154 14.11 3.51 -0.14
C HIS A 154 14.09 4.98 0.25
N ARG A 155 14.71 5.30 1.39
CA ARG A 155 14.92 6.69 1.80
C ARG A 155 15.77 7.47 0.80
N ASN A 156 16.66 6.79 0.07
CA ASN A 156 17.49 7.38 -0.97
C ASN A 156 17.59 6.44 -2.18
N ARG A 157 17.05 6.86 -3.33
CA ARG A 157 17.10 6.09 -4.59
C ARG A 157 18.50 5.91 -5.17
N THR A 158 19.47 6.70 -4.71
CA THR A 158 20.86 6.64 -5.20
C THR A 158 21.76 5.72 -4.40
N VAL A 159 21.33 5.29 -3.21
CA VAL A 159 22.09 4.38 -2.34
C VAL A 159 21.29 3.09 -2.21
N ASP A 160 21.91 1.98 -2.56
CA ASP A 160 21.29 0.68 -2.37
C ASP A 160 21.03 0.47 -0.86
N ASN A 161 19.76 0.45 -0.48
CA ASN A 161 19.35 0.25 0.90
C ASN A 161 19.09 -1.24 1.10
N PRO A 162 19.81 -1.93 2.01
CA PRO A 162 19.61 -3.37 2.22
C PRO A 162 18.26 -3.71 2.88
N ILE A 163 17.52 -2.71 3.39
CA ILE A 163 16.24 -2.90 4.06
C ILE A 163 15.10 -2.71 3.06
N ARG A 164 14.37 -3.79 2.80
CA ARG A 164 13.13 -3.82 2.01
C ARG A 164 11.92 -3.43 2.85
N CYS A 165 10.80 -3.25 2.18
CA CYS A 165 9.55 -2.83 2.82
C CYS A 165 8.92 -4.03 3.53
N PHE A 166 8.12 -3.79 4.55
CA PHE A 166 7.40 -4.86 5.22
C PHE A 166 6.22 -5.34 4.36
N LEU A 167 5.98 -6.64 4.35
CA LEU A 167 4.80 -7.27 3.81
C LEU A 167 3.73 -7.35 4.90
N ALA A 168 2.52 -6.91 4.58
CA ALA A 168 1.35 -6.85 5.45
C ALA A 168 0.06 -7.03 4.62
N GLY A 169 -1.10 -7.10 5.28
CA GLY A 169 -2.40 -7.23 4.60
C GLY A 169 -2.86 -6.00 3.84
N ASP A 170 -2.30 -4.82 4.15
CA ASP A 170 -2.52 -3.59 3.40
C ASP A 170 -1.19 -3.01 2.89
N TYR A 171 -1.20 -2.56 1.63
CA TYR A 171 -0.02 -2.05 0.93
C TYR A 171 0.56 -0.76 1.54
N ARG A 172 -0.22 0.01 2.32
CA ARG A 172 0.22 1.27 2.95
C ARG A 172 0.84 1.05 4.32
N ALA A 173 1.06 -0.19 4.75
CA ALA A 173 1.69 -0.47 6.05
C ALA A 173 3.07 0.20 6.22
N ASN A 174 3.75 0.56 5.12
CA ASN A 174 5.06 1.22 5.11
C ASN A 174 5.03 2.73 4.87
N GLU A 175 3.85 3.34 4.70
CA GLU A 175 3.72 4.77 4.39
C GLU A 175 4.39 5.65 5.46
N GLN A 176 4.24 5.26 6.73
CA GLN A 176 4.95 5.89 7.83
C GLN A 176 5.23 4.88 8.94
N VAL A 177 6.29 5.15 9.70
CA VAL A 177 6.88 4.22 10.66
C VAL A 177 5.85 3.74 11.70
N GLY A 178 4.97 4.60 12.19
CA GLY A 178 3.93 4.25 13.15
C GLY A 178 2.90 3.22 12.65
N CYS A 179 2.64 3.14 11.33
CA CYS A 179 1.74 2.16 10.73
C CYS A 179 2.40 0.78 10.73
N SER A 180 3.68 0.72 10.37
CA SER A 180 4.46 -0.52 10.38
C SER A 180 4.72 -1.06 11.80
N HIS A 181 4.62 -0.20 12.83
CA HIS A 181 4.88 -0.55 14.23
C HIS A 181 3.63 -0.98 15.01
N LEU A 182 2.49 -1.15 14.34
CA LEU A 182 1.32 -1.73 14.99
C LEU A 182 1.62 -3.18 15.40
N ASN A 183 1.48 -3.46 16.70
CA ASN A 183 1.84 -4.76 17.29
C ASN A 183 0.82 -5.88 16.99
N LEU A 184 -0.19 -5.62 16.15
CA LEU A 184 -1.32 -6.55 15.93
C LEU A 184 -0.88 -7.91 15.35
N PRO A 185 0.07 -8.00 14.40
CA PRO A 185 0.61 -9.29 13.95
C PRO A 185 1.28 -10.09 15.08
N HIS A 186 1.91 -9.41 16.05
CA HIS A 186 2.46 -10.09 17.24
C HIS A 186 1.38 -10.64 18.15
N VAL A 187 0.26 -9.92 18.28
CA VAL A 187 -0.90 -10.38 19.06
C VAL A 187 -1.50 -11.63 18.43
N HIS A 188 -1.65 -11.69 17.10
CA HIS A 188 -2.07 -12.89 16.39
C HIS A 188 -1.18 -14.10 16.74
N ASN A 189 0.13 -13.96 16.55
CA ASN A 189 1.07 -15.06 16.82
C ASN A 189 1.11 -15.46 18.32
N PHE A 190 0.87 -14.51 19.23
CA PHE A 190 0.72 -14.81 20.65
C PHE A 190 -0.53 -15.67 20.94
N LEU A 191 -1.67 -15.32 20.33
CA LEU A 191 -2.91 -16.08 20.46
C LEU A 191 -2.80 -17.47 19.83
N GLY A 192 -2.24 -17.58 18.61
CA GLY A 192 -2.04 -18.86 17.92
C GLY A 192 -1.23 -19.85 18.76
N ASN A 193 -0.11 -19.41 19.34
CA ASN A 193 0.70 -20.26 20.23
C ASN A 193 -0.04 -20.67 21.51
N THR A 194 -0.86 -19.77 22.08
CA THR A 194 -1.62 -20.06 23.30
C THR A 194 -2.72 -21.09 23.03
N LEU A 195 -3.44 -20.95 21.92
CA LEU A 195 -4.47 -21.89 21.49
C LEU A 195 -3.89 -23.26 21.11
N PHE A 196 -2.72 -23.27 20.46
CA PHE A 196 -2.00 -24.52 20.17
C PHE A 196 -1.65 -25.27 21.45
N ILE A 197 -1.07 -24.60 22.46
CA ILE A 197 -0.76 -25.22 23.76
C ILE A 197 -2.04 -25.75 24.43
N ALA A 198 -3.14 -24.97 24.39
CA ALA A 198 -4.41 -25.39 24.98
C ALA A 198 -5.02 -26.63 24.28
N SER A 199 -4.75 -26.86 23.00
CA SER A 199 -5.24 -28.02 22.25
C SER A 199 -4.49 -29.33 22.50
N ILE A 200 -3.34 -29.26 23.18
CA ILE A 200 -2.50 -30.42 23.50
C ILE A 200 -2.88 -31.07 24.85
N PHE A 201 -3.66 -30.36 25.68
CA PHE A 201 -4.19 -30.83 26.96
C PHE A 201 -5.68 -31.18 26.86
#